data_AF-A0AAN5AKW0-F1
#
_entry.id   AF-A0AAN5AKW0-F1
#
_cell.length_a   1.000
_cell.length_b   1.000
_cell.length_c   1.000
_cell.angle_alpha   90.00
_cell.angle_beta   90.00
_cell.angle_gamma   90.00
#
_symmetry.space_group_name_H-M   'P 1'
#
loop_
_entity.id
_entity.type
_entity.pdbx_description
1 polymer ?
#
loop_
_entity_poly.entity_id
_entity_poly.type
_entity_poly.pdbx_seq_one_letter_code
_entity_poly.pdbx_strand_id
1 'polypeptide(L)' 'METQSYKSALEELEGIVQKMEQENPEVDELAGMVERAATLLKFCQSKLRGSEEKLNKALEKLNEDPEED' A
#
# COMPACT_ATOMS: atom_id res chain seq x y z
N MET A 1 -9.62 3.48 17.18
CA MET A 1 -8.86 4.01 16.03
C MET A 1 -8.84 2.91 14.99
N GLU A 2 -9.59 3.07 13.90
CA GLU A 2 -9.54 2.09 12.80
C GLU A 2 -8.25 2.28 12.02
N THR A 3 -7.34 1.31 12.09
CA THR A 3 -6.16 1.26 11.23
C THR A 3 -6.61 0.88 9.82
N GLN A 4 -6.39 1.76 8.85
CA GLN A 4 -6.64 1.49 7.43
C GLN A 4 -5.92 0.20 7.00
N SER A 5 -6.61 -0.65 6.23
CA SER A 5 -6.05 -1.90 5.69
C SER A 5 -5.44 -1.68 4.31
N TYR A 6 -4.57 -2.60 3.86
CA TYR A 6 -4.03 -2.55 2.50
C TYR A 6 -5.14 -2.62 1.44
N LYS A 7 -6.10 -3.55 1.62
CA LYS A 7 -7.22 -3.74 0.70
C LYS A 7 -8.08 -2.48 0.60
N SER A 8 -8.47 -1.91 1.74
CA SER A 8 -9.27 -0.67 1.75
C SER A 8 -8.51 0.53 1.15
N ALA A 9 -7.20 0.62 1.33
CA ALA A 9 -6.39 1.69 0.73
C ALA A 9 -6.27 1.53 -0.80
N LEU A 10 -6.20 0.29 -1.28
CA LEU A 10 -6.19 -0.02 -2.71
C LEU A 10 -7.54 0.28 -3.36
N GLU A 11 -8.65 -0.13 -2.74
CA GLU A 11 -10.01 0.17 -3.21
C GLU A 11 -10.25 1.69 -3.28
N GLU A 12 -9.76 2.45 -2.29
CA GLU A 12 -9.84 3.91 -2.31
C GLU A 12 -9.00 4.51 -3.46
N LEU A 13 -7.79 4.00 -3.69
CA LEU A 13 -6.92 4.46 -4.76
C LEU A 13 -7.54 4.20 -6.14
N GLU A 14 -8.12 3.02 -6.36
CA GLU A 14 -8.85 2.68 -7.59
C GLU A 14 -10.03 3.63 -7.81
N GLY A 15 -10.78 3.94 -6.76
CA GLY A 15 -11.88 4.90 -6.81
C GLY A 15 -11.42 6.33 -7.14
N ILE A 16 -10.24 6.73 -6.68
CA ILE A 16 -9.65 8.03 -7.03
C ILE A 16 -9.27 8.07 -8.51
N VAL A 17 -8.60 7.02 -9.01
CA VAL A 17 -8.23 6.93 -10.44
C VAL A 17 -9.47 7.00 -11.32
N GLN A 18 -10.52 6.23 -10.99
CA GLN A 18 -11.78 6.27 -11.72
C GLN A 18 -12.43 7.66 -11.75
N LYS A 19 -12.31 8.45 -10.68
CA LYS A 19 -12.82 9.83 -10.64
C LYS A 19 -11.96 10.78 -11.48
N MET A 20 -10.64 10.60 -11.45
CA MET A 20 -9.72 11.41 -12.26
C MET A 20 -9.90 11.18 -13.76
N GLU A 21 -10.35 9.98 -14.16
CA GLU A 21 -10.61 9.61 -15.56
C GLU A 21 -11.98 10.08 -16.10
N GLN A 22 -12.82 10.71 -15.27
CA GLN A 22 -14.10 11.26 -15.72
C GLN A 22 -13.87 12.48 -16.63
N GLU A 23 -14.82 12.78 -17.53
CA GLU A 23 -14.60 13.74 -18.62
C GLU A 23 -14.44 15.21 -18.17
N ASN A 24 -14.72 15.57 -16.91
CA ASN A 24 -14.61 16.96 -16.45
C ASN A 24 -14.41 17.16 -14.94
N PRO A 25 -13.26 16.77 -14.35
CA PRO A 25 -12.93 17.07 -12.96
C PRO A 25 -12.46 18.52 -12.81
N GLU A 26 -12.91 19.20 -11.75
CA GLU A 26 -12.46 20.56 -11.43
C GLU A 26 -10.97 20.54 -11.05
N VAL A 27 -10.18 21.53 -11.49
CA VAL A 27 -8.70 21.53 -11.31
C VAL A 27 -8.28 21.42 -9.84
N ASP A 28 -9.01 22.08 -8.94
CA ASP A 28 -8.76 22.02 -7.50
C ASP A 28 -9.10 20.63 -6.92
N GLU A 29 -10.12 19.96 -7.45
CA GLU A 29 -10.46 18.58 -7.08
C GLU A 29 -9.39 17.58 -7.56
N LEU A 30 -8.87 17.79 -8.77
CA LEU A 30 -7.76 17.03 -9.35
C LEU A 30 -6.50 17.07 -8.47
N ALA A 31 -6.13 18.26 -7.99
CA ALA A 31 -4.97 18.42 -7.11
C ALA A 31 -5.14 17.63 -5.80
N GLY A 32 -6.32 17.73 -5.17
CA GLY A 32 -6.63 16.98 -3.95
C GLY A 32 -6.65 15.46 -4.17
N MET A 33 -7.17 15.00 -5.30
CA MET A 33 -7.14 13.58 -5.69
C MET A 33 -5.72 13.05 -5.84
N VAL A 34 -4.82 13.82 -6.48
CA VAL A 34 -3.41 13.45 -6.63
C VAL A 34 -2.69 13.37 -5.29
N GLU A 35 -2.89 14.34 -4.40
CA GLU A 35 -2.29 14.31 -3.05
C GLU A 35 -2.76 13.10 -2.23
N ARG A 36 -4.06 12.79 -2.32
CA ARG A 36 -4.63 11.62 -1.65
C ARG A 36 -4.09 10.32 -2.23
N ALA A 37 -4.04 10.19 -3.56
CA ALA A 37 -3.47 9.04 -4.24
C ALA A 37 -2.01 8.81 -3.85
N ALA A 38 -1.19 9.87 -3.79
CA ALA A 38 0.21 9.77 -3.36
C ALA A 38 0.35 9.26 -1.92
N THR A 39 -0.54 9.70 -1.02
CA THR A 39 -0.59 9.24 0.37
C THR A 39 -0.93 7.75 0.46
N LEU A 40 -1.95 7.31 -0.29
CA LEU A 40 -2.35 5.90 -0.35
C LEU A 40 -1.26 5.02 -0.95
N LEU A 41 -0.60 5.48 -2.01
CA LEU A 41 0.51 4.77 -2.64
C LEU A 41 1.66 4.55 -1.65
N LYS A 42 2.05 5.59 -0.91
CA LYS A 42 3.09 5.51 0.11
C LYS A 42 2.72 4.52 1.23
N PHE A 43 1.46 4.53 1.65
CA PHE A 43 0.94 3.57 2.62
C PHE A 43 1.02 2.13 2.10
N CYS A 44 0.55 1.88 0.87
CA CYS A 44 0.59 0.56 0.24
C CYS A 44 2.03 0.04 0.11
N GLN A 45 2.96 0.88 -0.35
CA GLN A 45 4.39 0.55 -0.44
C GLN A 45 4.97 0.18 0.93
N SER A 46 4.63 0.93 1.99
CA SER A 46 5.09 0.61 3.34
C SER A 46 4.58 -0.74 3.83
N LYS A 47 3.32 -1.09 3.53
CA LYS A 47 2.76 -2.41 3.88
C LYS A 47 3.46 -3.55 3.14
N LEU A 48 3.74 -3.37 1.84
CA LEU A 48 4.45 -4.37 1.04
C LEU A 48 5.87 -4.61 1.57
N ARG A 49 6.63 -3.53 1.81
CA ARG A 49 7.98 -3.62 2.41
C ARG A 49 7.95 -4.31 3.78
N GLY A 50 7.00 -3.95 4.64
CA GLY A 50 6.86 -4.60 5.94
C GLY A 50 6.50 -6.08 5.85
N SER A 51 5.78 -6.50 4.81
CA SER A 51 5.51 -7.92 4.55
C SER A 51 6.74 -8.66 4.02
N GLU A 52 7.48 -8.04 3.10
CA GLU A 52 8.73 -8.57 2.56
C GLU A 52 9.78 -8.77 3.66
N GLU A 53 9.97 -7.78 4.54
CA GLU A 53 10.88 -7.90 5.69
C GLU A 53 10.50 -9.05 6.62
N LYS A 54 9.21 -9.26 6.87
CA LYS A 54 8.73 -10.38 7.69
C LYS A 54 8.99 -11.72 7.02
N LEU A 55 8.78 -11.81 5.71
CA LEU A 55 9.07 -13.01 4.93
C LEU A 55 10.56 -13.34 4.99
N ASN A 56 11.43 -12.36 4.72
CA ASN A 56 12.88 -12.55 4.78
C ASN A 56 13.33 -13.02 6.16
N LYS A 57 12.83 -12.41 7.25
CA LYS A 57 13.13 -12.86 8.62
C LYS A 57 12.62 -14.27 8.93
N ALA A 58 11.49 -14.66 8.35
CA ALA A 58 10.97 -16.02 8.52
C ALA A 58 11.85 -17.04 7.78
N LEU A 59 12.32 -16.71 6.57
CA LEU A 59 13.25 -17.53 5.80
C LEU A 59 14.62 -17.65 6.47
N GLU A 60 15.18 -16.56 7.00
CA GLU A 60 16.43 -16.57 7.78
C GLU A 60 16.33 -17.56 8.95
N LYS A 61 15.25 -17.50 9.73
CA LYS A 61 15.03 -18.43 10.85
C LYS A 61 14.92 -19.89 10.43
N LEU A 62 14.38 -20.18 9.26
CA LEU A 62 14.30 -21.56 8.73
C LEU A 62 15.67 -22.06 8.24
N ASN A 63 16.54 -21.16 7.77
CA ASN A 63 17.90 -21.49 7.34
C ASN A 63 18.90 -21.55 8.51
N GLU A 64 18.54 -21.00 9.66
CA GLU A 64 19.32 -21.05 10.91
C GLU A 64 19.05 -22.30 11.76
N ASP A 65 18.26 -23.28 11.27
CA ASP A 65 18.23 -24.62 11.87
C ASP A 65 19.62 -25.27 11.67
N PRO A 66 20.45 -25.39 12.73
CA PRO A 66 21.68 -26.13 12.64
C PRO A 66 21.30 -27.60 12.48
N GLU A 67 21.99 -28.31 11.59
CA GLU A 67 22.03 -29.78 11.61
C GLU A 67 22.16 -30.24 13.08
N GLU A 68 21.14 -30.96 13.57
CA GLU A 68 21.23 -31.66 14.85
C GLU A 68 22.44 -32.61 14.78
N ASP A 69 23.39 -32.43 15.71
CA ASP A 69 24.39 -33.46 16.06
C ASP A 69 23.70 -34.80 16.41
#